data_AF-D2PW67-F1
#
_entry.id   AF-D2PW67-F1
#
_cell.length_a   1.000
_cell.length_b   1.000
_cell.length_c   1.000
_cell.angle_alpha   90.00
_cell.angle_beta   90.00
_cell.angle_gamma   90.00
#
_symmetry.space_group_name_H-M   'P 1'
#
loop_
_entity.id
_entity.type
_entity.pdbx_description
1 polymer ?
#
loop_
_entity_poly.entity_id
_entity_poly.type
_entity_poly.pdbx_seq_one_letter_code
_entity_poly.pdbx_strand_id
1 'polypeptide(L)'
;MTASEPLPPGRPERAFLDANVIRGQLTNDILLSMAARDVFEPRWSQQVLDEMRRNRPPGVPGDRIDKRITAMNRYFPRAMTSGHEGLALRMQADDKDKHVLAGAVHSGSEVLVTDNVKDFHPPSTGPDKMRVEKLSRFLNRKLEENPGRVQSALQDLVRRNQRDPRTMSALIDKMAGQPELRAFAQKLNSVVPPDQRGTAEVLTANQRRSAQSIALDGMADARGAVASRPIAATGQQKNSPSIPQRDPYHDR
;
A
#
# COMPACT_ATOMS: atom_id res chain seq x y z
N MET A 1 21.65 -8.83 -12.59
CA MET A 1 20.45 -8.34 -11.88
C MET A 1 20.88 -7.94 -10.47
N THR A 2 21.29 -6.70 -10.27
CA THR A 2 21.74 -6.22 -8.95
C THR A 2 20.54 -5.68 -8.19
N ALA A 3 20.16 -6.38 -7.12
CA ALA A 3 19.24 -5.87 -6.12
C ALA A 3 19.79 -4.53 -5.59
N SER A 4 18.96 -3.49 -5.59
CA SER A 4 19.34 -2.20 -4.99
C SER A 4 19.60 -2.40 -3.51
N GLU A 5 20.77 -1.95 -3.07
CA GLU A 5 21.20 -1.91 -1.68
C GLU A 5 20.15 -1.21 -0.80
N PRO A 6 19.79 -1.76 0.37
CA PRO A 6 18.81 -1.14 1.26
C PRO A 6 19.37 0.16 1.83
N LEU A 7 18.56 1.22 1.81
CA LEU A 7 18.89 2.54 2.36
C LEU A 7 19.29 2.43 3.84
N PRO A 8 20.31 3.17 4.30
CA PRO A 8 20.72 3.18 5.70
C PRO A 8 19.56 3.64 6.61
N PRO A 9 19.43 3.09 7.82
CA PRO A 9 18.41 3.55 8.76
C PRO A 9 18.70 5.01 9.15
N GLY A 10 17.79 5.94 8.84
CA GLY A 10 17.93 7.31 9.36
C GLY A 10 17.05 8.41 8.79
N ARG A 11 16.49 8.30 7.57
CA ARG A 11 15.56 9.32 7.05
C ARG A 11 14.49 8.74 6.12
N PRO A 12 13.26 9.28 6.10
CA PRO A 12 12.26 8.88 5.13
C PRO A 12 12.74 9.13 3.69
N GLU A 13 12.37 8.23 2.77
CA GLU A 13 12.60 8.41 1.33
C GLU A 13 11.99 9.73 0.87
N ARG A 14 12.74 10.56 0.14
CA ARG A 14 12.17 11.77 -0.49
C ARG A 14 11.42 11.41 -1.76
N ALA A 15 10.15 11.81 -1.82
CA ALA A 15 9.30 11.58 -2.98
C ALA A 15 8.84 12.90 -3.59
N PHE A 16 9.19 13.13 -4.84
CA PHE A 16 8.64 14.24 -5.62
C PHE A 16 7.26 13.85 -6.13
N LEU A 17 6.25 14.65 -5.82
CA LEU A 17 4.86 14.37 -6.19
C LEU A 17 4.48 15.21 -7.41
N ASP A 18 4.13 14.54 -8.51
CA ASP A 18 3.62 15.19 -9.72
C ASP A 18 2.19 15.72 -9.50
N ALA A 19 1.79 16.75 -10.25
CA ALA A 19 0.48 17.39 -10.15
C ALA A 19 -0.66 16.39 -10.38
N ASN A 20 -0.47 15.42 -11.28
CA ASN A 20 -1.50 14.42 -11.61
C ASN A 20 -1.89 13.54 -10.41
N VAL A 21 -0.97 13.27 -9.47
CA VAL A 21 -1.23 12.41 -8.29
C VAL A 21 -1.75 13.19 -7.09
N ILE A 22 -1.43 14.49 -6.96
CA ILE A 22 -1.90 15.33 -5.85
C ILE A 22 -3.13 16.19 -6.16
N ARG A 23 -3.62 16.14 -7.41
CA ARG A 23 -4.84 16.87 -7.81
C ARG A 23 -6.10 16.35 -7.15
N GLY A 24 -6.25 15.03 -7.04
CA GLY A 24 -7.40 14.39 -6.41
C GLY A 24 -7.43 14.70 -4.91
N GLN A 25 -8.61 15.02 -4.36
CA GLN A 25 -8.70 15.32 -2.92
C GLN A 25 -8.29 14.10 -2.09
N LEU A 26 -8.84 12.92 -2.40
CA LEU A 26 -8.56 11.71 -1.64
C LEU A 26 -7.10 11.26 -1.76
N THR A 27 -6.53 11.29 -2.96
CA THR A 27 -5.11 10.94 -3.20
C THR A 27 -4.18 11.89 -2.44
N ASN A 28 -4.45 13.19 -2.48
CA ASN A 28 -3.72 14.21 -1.72
C ASN A 28 -3.81 13.96 -0.21
N ASP A 29 -5.02 13.77 0.33
CA ASP A 29 -5.22 13.52 1.76
C ASP A 29 -4.46 12.26 2.21
N ILE A 30 -4.47 11.18 1.43
CA ILE A 30 -3.73 9.94 1.71
C ILE A 30 -2.22 10.19 1.74
N LEU A 31 -1.67 10.76 0.66
CA LEU A 31 -0.23 11.03 0.53
C LEU A 31 0.27 11.93 1.67
N LEU A 32 -0.45 13.00 1.98
CA LEU A 32 -0.05 13.93 3.03
C LEU A 32 -0.22 13.34 4.44
N SER A 33 -1.19 12.43 4.65
CA SER A 33 -1.27 11.71 5.94
C SER A 33 -0.07 10.80 6.14
N MET A 34 0.32 10.08 5.08
CA MET A 34 1.48 9.19 5.12
C MET A 34 2.76 9.99 5.36
N ALA A 35 2.92 11.13 4.68
CA ALA A 35 4.02 12.06 4.91
C ALA A 35 4.05 12.60 6.35
N ALA A 36 2.89 12.95 6.92
CA ALA A 36 2.78 13.43 8.31
C ALA A 36 3.19 12.38 9.37
N ARG A 37 3.28 11.11 8.98
CA ARG A 37 3.71 9.96 9.80
C ARG A 37 5.12 9.48 9.42
N ASP A 38 5.89 10.30 8.73
CA ASP A 38 7.26 10.01 8.28
C ASP A 38 7.35 8.71 7.47
N VAL A 39 6.31 8.36 6.69
CA VAL A 39 6.37 7.23 5.75
C VAL A 39 7.27 7.58 4.55
N PHE A 40 7.27 8.85 4.16
CA PHE A 40 8.14 9.45 3.15
C PHE A 40 8.20 10.96 3.39
N GLU A 41 9.19 11.64 2.80
CA GLU A 41 9.32 13.09 2.87
C GLU A 41 8.87 13.69 1.52
N PRO A 42 7.76 14.46 1.47
CA PRO A 42 7.23 14.96 0.20
C PRO A 42 8.08 16.10 -0.36
N ARG A 43 8.09 16.20 -1.69
CA ARG A 43 8.66 17.31 -2.47
C ARG A 43 7.70 17.72 -3.60
N TRP A 44 7.65 19.01 -3.90
CA TRP A 44 6.94 19.59 -5.05
C TRP A 44 7.56 20.94 -5.41
N SER A 45 7.33 21.42 -6.63
CA SER A 45 7.71 22.78 -7.07
C SER A 45 6.49 23.67 -7.24
N GLN A 46 6.70 24.98 -7.34
CA GLN A 46 5.62 25.93 -7.62
C GLN A 46 4.91 25.60 -8.95
N GLN A 47 5.66 25.21 -9.99
CA GLN A 47 5.10 24.84 -11.29
C GLN A 47 4.13 23.65 -11.20
N VAL A 48 4.45 22.65 -10.37
CA VAL A 48 3.56 21.51 -10.10
C VAL A 48 2.28 21.95 -9.40
N LEU A 49 2.37 22.85 -8.41
CA LEU A 49 1.19 23.37 -7.72
C LEU A 49 0.32 24.23 -8.66
N ASP A 50 0.94 25.00 -9.56
CA ASP A 50 0.25 25.78 -10.57
C ASP A 50 -0.47 24.88 -11.59
N GLU A 51 0.13 23.75 -11.97
CA GLU A 51 -0.49 22.72 -12.81
C GLU A 51 -1.67 22.05 -12.12
N MET A 52 -1.51 21.69 -10.84
CA MET A 52 -2.60 21.17 -10.02
C MET A 52 -3.78 22.17 -9.98
N ARG A 53 -3.49 23.47 -9.86
CA ARG A 53 -4.50 24.54 -9.88
C ARG A 53 -5.18 24.71 -11.24
N ARG A 54 -4.40 24.75 -12.31
CA ARG A 54 -4.90 24.88 -13.70
C ARG A 54 -5.77 23.69 -14.09
N ASN A 55 -5.31 22.49 -13.76
CA ASN A 55 -5.94 21.23 -14.17
C ASN A 55 -6.91 20.66 -13.13
N ARG A 56 -7.36 21.46 -12.15
CA ARG A 56 -8.23 21.03 -11.04
C ARG A 56 -9.47 20.26 -11.53
N PRO A 57 -10.04 19.35 -10.71
CA PRO A 57 -11.20 18.57 -11.13
C PRO A 57 -12.40 19.46 -11.50
N PRO A 58 -13.23 19.04 -12.48
CA PRO A 58 -14.43 19.77 -12.85
C PRO A 58 -15.33 20.07 -11.65
N GLY A 59 -15.90 21.27 -11.60
CA GLY A 59 -16.79 21.70 -10.51
C GLY A 59 -16.08 22.07 -9.20
N VAL A 60 -14.74 21.99 -9.12
CA VAL A 60 -13.98 22.45 -7.95
C VAL A 60 -13.64 23.94 -8.12
N PRO A 61 -14.09 24.83 -7.22
CA PRO A 61 -13.71 26.24 -7.23
C PRO A 61 -12.20 26.44 -7.04
N GLY A 62 -11.64 27.47 -7.69
CA GLY A 62 -10.20 27.79 -7.59
C GLY A 62 -9.75 28.11 -6.16
N ASP A 63 -10.58 28.84 -5.41
CA ASP A 63 -10.28 29.22 -4.02
C ASP A 63 -10.12 28.00 -3.09
N ARG A 64 -10.83 26.89 -3.37
CA ARG A 64 -10.64 25.62 -2.63
C ARG A 64 -9.29 25.00 -2.90
N ILE A 65 -8.78 25.10 -4.13
CA ILE A 65 -7.43 24.62 -4.47
C ILE A 65 -6.37 25.53 -3.84
N ASP A 66 -6.58 26.85 -3.85
CA ASP A 66 -5.66 27.83 -3.26
C ASP A 66 -5.54 27.64 -1.73
N LYS A 67 -6.68 27.40 -1.05
CA LYS A 67 -6.69 27.02 0.38
C LYS A 67 -5.93 25.72 0.64
N ARG A 68 -6.06 24.73 -0.25
CA ARG A 68 -5.34 23.45 -0.12
C ARG A 68 -3.83 23.64 -0.30
N ILE A 69 -3.40 24.34 -1.34
CA ILE A 69 -1.99 24.66 -1.59
C ILE A 69 -1.37 25.40 -0.38
N THR A 70 -2.11 26.36 0.17
CA THR A 70 -1.70 27.11 1.37
C THR A 70 -1.51 26.16 2.57
N ALA A 71 -2.46 25.25 2.81
CA ALA A 71 -2.37 24.27 3.89
C ALA A 71 -1.20 23.29 3.68
N MET A 72 -0.98 22.83 2.45
CA MET A 72 0.14 21.95 2.09
C MET A 72 1.48 22.59 2.41
N ASN A 73 1.73 23.81 1.93
CA ASN A 73 2.99 24.52 2.17
C ASN A 73 3.18 24.91 3.64
N ARG A 74 2.08 25.22 4.35
CA ARG A 74 2.14 25.49 5.80
C ARG A 74 2.53 24.26 6.60
N TYR A 75 1.97 23.10 6.27
CA TYR A 75 2.20 21.86 7.02
C TYR A 75 3.53 21.19 6.64
N PHE A 76 3.96 21.34 5.38
CA PHE A 76 5.22 20.80 4.87
C PHE A 76 6.12 21.91 4.31
N PRO A 77 6.67 22.79 5.16
CA PRO A 77 7.47 23.94 4.70
C PRO A 77 8.74 23.52 3.94
N ARG A 78 9.24 22.31 4.19
CA ARG A 78 10.42 21.74 3.51
C ARG A 78 10.11 21.04 2.19
N ALA A 79 8.84 20.89 1.82
CA ALA A 79 8.46 20.19 0.59
C ALA A 79 8.64 21.05 -0.67
N MET A 80 8.48 22.37 -0.54
CA MET A 80 8.66 23.30 -1.67
C MET A 80 10.11 23.28 -2.17
N THR A 81 10.26 23.08 -3.48
CA THR A 81 11.54 23.06 -4.19
C THR A 81 11.57 24.20 -5.21
N SER A 82 12.67 24.96 -5.23
CA SER A 82 12.92 26.11 -6.10
C SER A 82 14.34 26.06 -6.67
N GLY A 83 14.65 26.82 -7.73
CA GLY A 83 16.03 26.90 -8.26
C GLY A 83 16.42 25.76 -9.20
N HIS A 84 15.44 25.08 -9.77
CA HIS A 84 15.60 23.94 -10.68
C HIS A 84 15.39 24.32 -12.15
N GLU A 85 15.07 25.57 -12.43
CA GLU A 85 14.64 26.05 -13.75
C GLU A 85 15.73 25.84 -14.81
N GLY A 86 17.01 26.05 -14.44
CA GLY A 86 18.16 25.79 -15.33
C GLY A 86 18.44 24.31 -15.59
N LEU A 87 17.91 23.39 -14.78
CA LEU A 87 18.08 21.95 -14.96
C LEU A 87 17.12 21.37 -16.01
N ALA A 88 15.94 21.98 -16.19
CA ALA A 88 14.88 21.47 -17.07
C ALA A 88 15.34 21.18 -18.49
N LEU A 89 16.17 22.04 -19.08
CA LEU A 89 16.67 21.87 -20.45
C LEU A 89 17.49 20.58 -20.65
N ARG A 90 18.08 20.02 -19.58
CA ARG A 90 18.90 18.81 -19.61
C ARG A 90 18.14 17.55 -19.22
N MET A 91 16.88 17.68 -18.80
CA MET A 91 16.08 16.54 -18.36
C MET A 91 15.57 15.74 -19.55
N GLN A 92 15.64 14.41 -19.43
CA GLN A 92 15.08 13.48 -20.41
C GLN A 92 13.64 13.16 -20.02
N ALA A 93 12.72 14.02 -20.43
CA ALA A 93 11.29 13.86 -20.28
C ALA A 93 10.59 14.53 -21.47
N ASP A 94 9.28 14.28 -21.63
CA ASP A 94 8.45 15.06 -22.54
C ASP A 94 8.61 16.57 -22.26
N ASP A 95 8.56 17.39 -23.31
CA ASP A 95 8.92 18.81 -23.21
C ASP A 95 8.13 19.58 -22.15
N LYS A 96 6.84 19.23 -21.98
CA LYS A 96 5.96 19.83 -20.99
C LYS A 96 6.20 19.34 -19.56
N ASP A 97 6.95 18.25 -19.37
CA ASP A 97 7.14 17.55 -18.08
C ASP A 97 8.59 17.66 -17.56
N LYS A 98 9.49 18.29 -18.34
CA LYS A 98 10.90 18.51 -17.97
C LYS A 98 11.08 19.24 -16.63
N HIS A 99 10.18 20.16 -16.27
CA HIS A 99 10.24 20.86 -14.98
C HIS A 99 9.97 19.91 -13.80
N VAL A 100 9.09 18.93 -13.97
CA VAL A 100 8.78 17.93 -12.93
C VAL A 100 10.02 17.10 -12.64
N LEU A 101 10.69 16.57 -13.66
CA LEU A 101 11.91 15.80 -13.48
C LEU A 101 13.06 16.65 -12.94
N ALA A 102 13.20 17.90 -13.39
CA ALA A 102 14.20 18.82 -12.87
C ALA A 102 13.99 19.10 -11.38
N GLY A 103 12.73 19.31 -10.95
CA GLY A 103 12.38 19.50 -9.54
C GLY A 103 12.68 18.25 -8.71
N ALA A 104 12.39 17.06 -9.24
CA ALA A 104 12.71 15.80 -8.59
C ALA A 104 14.22 15.62 -8.38
N VAL A 105 15.03 15.88 -9.41
CA VAL A 105 16.50 15.78 -9.34
C VAL A 105 17.04 16.83 -8.36
N HIS A 106 16.65 18.09 -8.53
CA HIS A 106 17.16 19.20 -7.71
C HIS A 106 16.83 19.03 -6.22
N SER A 107 15.65 18.50 -5.90
CA SER A 107 15.25 18.22 -4.50
C SER A 107 15.95 17.02 -3.88
N GLY A 108 16.81 16.32 -4.65
CA GLY A 108 17.44 15.07 -4.25
C GLY A 108 16.41 13.98 -3.94
N SER A 109 15.29 13.97 -4.68
CA SER A 109 14.25 12.97 -4.50
C SER A 109 14.72 11.61 -5.02
N GLU A 110 14.39 10.57 -4.26
CA GLU A 110 14.77 9.19 -4.59
C GLU A 110 13.70 8.53 -5.48
N VAL A 111 12.50 9.10 -5.51
CA VAL A 111 11.40 8.68 -6.37
C VAL A 111 10.58 9.89 -6.85
N LEU A 112 10.24 9.89 -8.14
CA LEU A 112 9.18 10.71 -8.72
C LEU A 112 7.88 9.87 -8.76
N VAL A 113 6.82 10.37 -8.16
CA VAL A 113 5.50 9.72 -8.14
C VAL A 113 4.59 10.40 -9.16
N THR A 114 4.24 9.66 -10.22
CA THR A 114 3.42 10.14 -11.34
C THR A 114 2.70 8.97 -12.00
N ASP A 115 1.46 9.16 -12.45
CA ASP A 115 0.76 8.14 -13.24
C ASP A 115 1.17 8.13 -14.73
N ASN A 116 1.94 9.13 -15.17
CA ASN A 116 2.45 9.30 -16.54
C ASN A 116 3.89 8.77 -16.71
N VAL A 117 4.23 7.66 -16.07
CA VAL A 117 5.62 7.14 -15.97
C VAL A 117 6.39 7.09 -17.30
N LYS A 118 5.72 6.81 -18.42
CA LYS A 118 6.34 6.71 -19.76
C LYS A 118 6.92 8.03 -20.27
N ASP A 119 6.45 9.16 -19.75
CA ASP A 119 6.85 10.51 -20.17
C ASP A 119 8.20 10.92 -19.52
N PHE A 120 8.76 10.07 -18.65
CA PHE A 120 9.94 10.37 -17.84
C PHE A 120 11.06 9.32 -18.00
N HIS A 121 12.27 9.79 -18.28
CA HIS A 121 13.49 8.99 -18.35
C HIS A 121 14.49 9.52 -17.29
N PRO A 122 14.35 9.10 -16.03
CA PRO A 122 15.19 9.62 -14.95
C PRO A 122 16.65 9.17 -15.10
N PRO A 123 17.60 9.87 -14.47
CA PRO A 123 18.96 9.35 -14.33
C PRO A 123 18.92 7.96 -13.68
N SER A 124 19.61 6.99 -14.29
CA SER A 124 19.64 5.60 -13.84
C SER A 124 20.89 5.24 -13.03
N THR A 125 21.90 6.11 -13.03
CA THR A 125 23.19 5.96 -12.35
C THR A 125 23.65 7.30 -11.76
N GLY A 126 24.66 7.25 -10.89
CA GLY A 126 25.23 8.44 -10.26
C GLY A 126 24.41 8.99 -9.09
N PRO A 127 24.78 10.18 -8.57
CA PRO A 127 24.16 10.78 -7.38
C PRO A 127 22.69 11.18 -7.59
N ASP A 128 22.28 11.42 -8.83
CA ASP A 128 20.91 11.83 -9.19
C ASP A 128 20.00 10.64 -9.55
N LYS A 129 20.48 9.40 -9.33
CA LYS A 129 19.72 8.19 -9.62
C LYS A 129 18.39 8.20 -8.87
N MET A 130 17.29 8.04 -9.60
CA MET A 130 15.95 7.97 -9.00
C MET A 130 15.04 6.97 -9.69
N ARG A 131 13.95 6.60 -9.00
CA ARG A 131 12.84 5.82 -9.55
C ARG A 131 11.75 6.75 -10.08
N VAL A 132 10.97 6.27 -11.04
CA VAL A 132 9.67 6.86 -11.39
C VAL A 132 8.61 5.78 -11.15
N GLU A 133 7.63 6.08 -10.31
CA GLU A 133 6.59 5.10 -9.91
C GLU A 133 5.18 5.67 -10.09
N LYS A 134 4.28 4.80 -10.56
CA LYS A 134 2.83 5.05 -10.50
C LYS A 134 2.37 5.21 -9.06
N LEU A 135 1.31 5.98 -8.83
CA LEU A 135 0.78 6.22 -7.49
C LEU A 135 0.48 4.91 -6.75
N SER A 136 -0.25 4.01 -7.39
CA SER A 136 -0.63 2.72 -6.80
C SER A 136 0.56 1.85 -6.41
N ARG A 137 1.63 1.85 -7.22
CA ARG A 137 2.87 1.13 -6.92
C ARG A 137 3.56 1.74 -5.71
N PHE A 138 3.71 3.06 -5.69
CA PHE A 138 4.33 3.78 -4.58
C PHE A 138 3.60 3.52 -3.25
N LEU A 139 2.27 3.66 -3.24
CA LEU A 139 1.46 3.43 -2.04
C LEU A 139 1.56 1.98 -1.53
N ASN A 140 1.49 1.00 -2.44
CA ASN A 140 1.64 -0.42 -2.09
C ASN A 140 3.02 -0.73 -1.51
N ARG A 141 4.09 -0.23 -2.14
CA ARG A 141 5.45 -0.40 -1.64
C ARG A 141 5.60 0.21 -0.25
N LYS A 142 5.05 1.41 -0.01
CA LYS A 142 5.07 2.03 1.32
C LYS A 142 4.29 1.26 2.38
N LEU A 143 3.18 0.64 2.00
CA LEU A 143 2.43 -0.25 2.89
C LEU A 143 3.20 -1.53 3.22
N GLU A 144 3.93 -2.09 2.26
CA GLU A 144 4.78 -3.27 2.47
C GLU A 144 6.00 -2.95 3.33
N GLU A 145 6.65 -1.80 3.09
CA GLU A 145 7.80 -1.34 3.87
C GLU A 145 7.43 -1.01 5.33
N ASN A 146 6.28 -0.36 5.55
CA ASN A 146 5.91 0.19 6.87
C ASN A 146 4.40 0.07 7.16
N PRO A 147 3.84 -1.14 7.26
CA PRO A 147 2.39 -1.34 7.34
C PRO A 147 1.75 -0.60 8.53
N GLY A 148 2.38 -0.64 9.71
CA GLY A 148 1.87 0.03 10.91
C GLY A 148 1.80 1.55 10.78
N ARG A 149 2.82 2.20 10.18
CA ARG A 149 2.81 3.66 9.98
C ARG A 149 1.80 4.09 8.93
N VAL A 150 1.68 3.33 7.84
CA VAL A 150 0.67 3.60 6.80
C VAL A 150 -0.74 3.44 7.35
N GLN A 151 -1.03 2.35 8.07
CA GLN A 151 -2.34 2.17 8.70
C GLN A 151 -2.64 3.31 9.69
N SER A 152 -1.68 3.69 10.53
CA SER A 152 -1.81 4.81 11.47
C SER A 152 -2.10 6.15 10.78
N ALA A 153 -1.42 6.42 9.65
CA ALA A 153 -1.66 7.60 8.84
C ALA A 153 -3.10 7.65 8.30
N LEU A 154 -3.61 6.51 7.82
CA LEU A 154 -4.97 6.41 7.31
C LEU A 154 -6.02 6.45 8.44
N GLN A 155 -5.69 5.94 9.63
CA GLN A 155 -6.51 6.12 10.83
C GLN A 155 -6.59 7.60 11.25
N ASP A 156 -5.49 8.35 11.19
CA ASP A 156 -5.52 9.80 11.41
C ASP A 156 -6.40 10.52 10.39
N LEU A 157 -6.33 10.11 9.12
CA LEU A 157 -7.13 10.67 8.05
C LEU A 157 -8.62 10.51 8.33
N VAL A 158 -9.07 9.31 8.68
CA VAL A 158 -10.51 9.10 8.90
C VAL A 158 -10.98 9.75 10.20
N ARG A 159 -10.12 9.89 11.22
CA ARG A 159 -10.45 10.60 12.47
C ARG A 159 -10.63 12.10 12.30
N ARG A 160 -9.80 12.75 11.49
CA ARG A 160 -9.88 14.21 11.26
C ARG A 160 -10.98 14.61 10.27
N ASN A 161 -11.51 13.65 9.53
CA ASN A 161 -12.54 13.89 8.54
C ASN A 161 -13.88 14.27 9.20
N GLN A 162 -14.40 15.44 8.83
CA GLN A 162 -15.72 15.90 9.27
C GLN A 162 -16.87 15.28 8.46
N ARG A 163 -16.56 14.69 7.30
CA ARG A 163 -17.50 14.01 6.38
C ARG A 163 -16.89 12.70 5.93
N ASP A 164 -17.70 11.80 5.36
CA ASP A 164 -17.21 10.49 4.96
C ASP A 164 -16.03 10.54 3.96
N PRO A 165 -15.04 9.66 4.13
CA PRO A 165 -15.04 8.49 5.01
C PRO A 165 -14.51 8.80 6.42
N ARG A 166 -15.22 8.31 7.46
CA ARG A 166 -14.82 8.44 8.88
C ARG A 166 -14.40 7.14 9.55
N THR A 167 -14.40 6.04 8.79
CA THR A 167 -13.91 4.73 9.22
C THR A 167 -12.92 4.19 8.20
N MET A 168 -12.04 3.28 8.64
CA MET A 168 -11.09 2.60 7.74
C MET A 168 -11.81 1.84 6.63
N SER A 169 -12.88 1.11 6.97
CA SER A 169 -13.71 0.36 6.01
C SER A 169 -14.29 1.28 4.93
N ALA A 170 -14.92 2.39 5.32
CA ALA A 170 -15.48 3.36 4.36
C ALA A 170 -14.40 4.04 3.51
N LEU A 171 -13.20 4.27 4.08
CA LEU A 171 -12.06 4.78 3.31
C LEU A 171 -11.62 3.79 2.25
N ILE A 172 -11.45 2.52 2.62
CA ILE A 172 -11.09 1.43 1.70
C ILE A 172 -12.13 1.33 0.57
N ASP A 173 -13.42 1.36 0.89
CA ASP A 173 -14.49 1.29 -0.11
C ASP A 173 -14.48 2.50 -1.05
N LYS A 174 -14.25 3.70 -0.51
CA LYS A 174 -14.10 4.92 -1.33
C LYS A 174 -12.90 4.84 -2.26
N MET A 175 -11.76 4.32 -1.78
CA MET A 175 -10.57 4.10 -2.60
C MET A 175 -10.80 3.03 -3.67
N ALA A 176 -11.55 1.97 -3.37
CA ALA A 176 -11.86 0.89 -4.31
C ALA A 176 -12.66 1.37 -5.53
N GLY A 177 -13.48 2.42 -5.34
CA GLY A 177 -14.20 3.10 -6.40
C GLY A 177 -13.32 3.92 -7.35
N GLN A 178 -12.09 4.30 -6.95
CA GLN A 178 -11.19 5.15 -7.74
C GLN A 178 -10.12 4.29 -8.44
N PRO A 179 -10.04 4.27 -9.79
CA PRO A 179 -9.10 3.42 -10.53
C PRO A 179 -7.64 3.51 -10.06
N GLU A 180 -7.17 4.72 -9.78
CA GLU A 180 -5.81 5.04 -9.35
C GLU A 180 -5.48 4.54 -7.93
N LEU A 181 -6.49 4.38 -7.06
CA LEU A 181 -6.35 3.90 -5.68
C LEU A 181 -6.81 2.44 -5.49
N ARG A 182 -7.49 1.85 -6.48
CA ARG A 182 -8.12 0.51 -6.34
C ARG A 182 -7.14 -0.58 -5.94
N ALA A 183 -5.97 -0.62 -6.58
CA ALA A 183 -4.95 -1.61 -6.25
C ALA A 183 -4.40 -1.43 -4.82
N PHE A 184 -4.30 -0.19 -4.36
CA PHE A 184 -3.92 0.12 -2.98
C PHE A 184 -5.01 -0.26 -1.99
N ALA A 185 -6.28 0.01 -2.31
CA ALA A 185 -7.42 -0.41 -1.52
C ALA A 185 -7.46 -1.93 -1.34
N GLN A 186 -7.23 -2.70 -2.41
CA GLN A 186 -7.18 -4.17 -2.35
C GLN A 186 -6.07 -4.67 -1.42
N LYS A 187 -4.86 -4.12 -1.55
CA LYS A 187 -3.71 -4.50 -0.71
C LYS A 187 -3.92 -4.10 0.75
N LEU A 188 -4.41 -2.89 1.01
CA LEU A 188 -4.73 -2.44 2.36
C LEU A 188 -5.79 -3.34 2.99
N ASN A 189 -6.84 -3.68 2.25
CA ASN A 189 -7.92 -4.54 2.72
C ASN A 189 -7.44 -5.93 3.15
N SER A 190 -6.36 -6.45 2.58
CA SER A 190 -5.80 -7.75 2.98
C SER A 190 -4.98 -7.70 4.27
N VAL A 191 -4.49 -6.53 4.67
CA VAL A 191 -3.57 -6.38 5.81
C VAL A 191 -4.19 -5.68 7.02
N VAL A 192 -5.35 -5.04 6.88
CA VAL A 192 -6.09 -4.49 8.02
C VAL A 192 -6.88 -5.57 8.76
N PRO A 193 -7.15 -5.37 10.08
CA PRO A 193 -8.01 -6.25 10.86
C PRO A 193 -9.38 -6.49 10.21
N PRO A 194 -10.00 -7.67 10.38
CA PRO A 194 -11.27 -8.01 9.72
C PRO A 194 -12.40 -6.99 9.93
N ASP A 195 -12.52 -6.41 11.12
CA ASP A 195 -13.50 -5.39 11.49
C ASP A 195 -13.28 -4.03 10.79
N GLN A 196 -12.10 -3.82 10.22
CA GLN A 196 -11.72 -2.59 9.49
C GLN A 196 -11.75 -2.75 7.97
N ARG A 197 -12.04 -3.95 7.45
CA ARG A 197 -12.05 -4.23 6.02
C ARG A 197 -13.17 -3.51 5.29
N GLY A 198 -12.89 -3.05 4.08
CA GLY A 198 -13.88 -2.57 3.13
C GLY A 198 -14.78 -3.70 2.63
N THR A 199 -16.00 -3.34 2.27
CA THR A 199 -17.09 -4.24 1.87
C THR A 199 -17.41 -4.21 0.38
N ALA A 200 -16.83 -3.28 -0.38
CA ALA A 200 -17.09 -3.11 -1.80
C ALA A 200 -16.86 -4.41 -2.58
N GLU A 201 -17.73 -4.71 -3.54
CA GLU A 201 -17.71 -5.98 -4.29
C GLU A 201 -16.37 -6.24 -4.99
N VAL A 202 -15.74 -5.19 -5.52
CA VAL A 202 -14.43 -5.24 -6.18
C VAL A 202 -13.28 -5.67 -5.24
N LEU A 203 -13.49 -5.60 -3.92
CA LEU A 203 -12.54 -6.08 -2.91
C LEU A 203 -12.84 -7.53 -2.50
N THR A 204 -14.11 -7.91 -2.45
CA THR A 204 -14.55 -9.22 -1.96
C THR A 204 -14.57 -10.29 -3.06
N ALA A 205 -14.66 -9.92 -4.34
CA ALA A 205 -14.67 -10.86 -5.46
C ALA A 205 -13.43 -11.77 -5.53
N ASN A 206 -12.25 -11.22 -5.21
CA ASN A 206 -11.00 -12.00 -5.15
C ASN A 206 -10.92 -12.86 -3.89
N GLN A 207 -11.43 -12.37 -2.75
CA GLN A 207 -11.46 -13.11 -1.49
C GLN A 207 -12.43 -14.31 -1.56
N ARG A 208 -13.57 -14.17 -2.24
CA ARG A 208 -14.52 -15.27 -2.48
C ARG A 208 -13.89 -16.40 -3.29
N ARG A 209 -13.12 -16.08 -4.34
CA ARG A 209 -12.42 -17.11 -5.13
C ARG A 209 -11.34 -17.82 -4.33
N SER A 210 -10.55 -17.10 -3.53
CA SER A 210 -9.52 -17.70 -2.68
C SER A 210 -10.12 -18.53 -1.53
N ALA A 211 -11.21 -18.07 -0.90
CA ALA A 211 -11.91 -18.83 0.12
C ALA A 211 -12.58 -20.08 -0.46
N GLN A 212 -13.17 -19.99 -1.66
CA GLN A 212 -13.72 -21.14 -2.39
C GLN A 212 -12.63 -22.14 -2.77
N SER A 213 -11.46 -21.70 -3.24
CA SER A 213 -10.35 -22.62 -3.56
C SER A 213 -9.83 -23.35 -2.32
N ILE A 214 -9.63 -22.63 -1.20
CA ILE A 214 -9.19 -23.23 0.08
C ILE A 214 -10.24 -24.22 0.61
N ALA A 215 -11.53 -23.89 0.50
CA ALA A 215 -12.61 -24.80 0.91
C ALA A 215 -12.67 -26.06 0.02
N LEU A 216 -12.46 -25.92 -1.30
CA LEU A 216 -12.39 -27.04 -2.23
C LEU A 216 -11.19 -27.95 -1.96
N ASP A 217 -10.01 -27.38 -1.71
CA ASP A 217 -8.79 -28.14 -1.36
C ASP A 217 -8.97 -28.88 -0.03
N GLY A 218 -9.51 -28.21 1.00
CA GLY A 218 -9.81 -28.85 2.29
C GLY A 218 -10.87 -29.97 2.19
N MET A 219 -11.82 -29.87 1.26
CA MET A 219 -12.78 -30.95 0.98
C MET A 219 -12.15 -32.12 0.22
N ALA A 220 -11.13 -31.89 -0.63
CA ALA A 220 -10.39 -32.94 -1.30
C ALA A 220 -9.54 -33.74 -0.30
N ASP A 221 -8.86 -33.06 0.63
CA ASP A 221 -8.08 -33.69 1.71
C ASP A 221 -8.96 -34.53 2.64
N ALA A 222 -10.16 -34.04 2.97
CA ALA A 222 -11.13 -34.78 3.78
C ALA A 222 -11.64 -36.06 3.11
N ARG A 223 -11.74 -36.11 1.77
CA ARG A 223 -12.12 -37.32 1.03
C ARG A 223 -10.99 -38.36 0.95
N GLY A 224 -9.73 -37.94 1.03
CA GLY A 224 -8.58 -38.84 1.11
C GLY A 224 -8.49 -39.59 2.46
N ALA A 225 -8.92 -38.95 3.56
CA ALA A 225 -8.82 -39.52 4.90
C ALA A 225 -9.88 -40.59 5.23
N VAL A 226 -10.95 -40.73 4.45
CA VAL A 226 -12.04 -41.71 4.71
C VAL A 226 -11.75 -43.09 4.07
N ALA A 227 -10.73 -43.19 3.22
CA ALA A 227 -10.37 -44.43 2.52
C ALA A 227 -9.32 -45.28 3.27
N SER A 228 -9.53 -45.56 4.56
CA SER A 228 -8.73 -46.52 5.32
C SER A 228 -9.54 -47.13 6.46
N ARG A 229 -10.47 -48.04 6.14
CA ARG A 229 -11.02 -49.01 7.11
C ARG A 229 -10.32 -50.35 6.88
N PRO A 230 -9.74 -51.00 7.91
CA PRO A 230 -9.15 -52.31 7.74
C PRO A 230 -10.24 -53.38 7.65
N ILE A 231 -10.08 -54.29 6.70
CA ILE A 231 -10.92 -55.48 6.49
C ILE A 231 -10.47 -56.55 7.49
N ALA A 232 -11.45 -57.17 8.15
CA ALA A 232 -11.28 -58.22 9.15
C ALA A 232 -10.70 -59.51 8.54
N ALA A 233 -9.76 -60.15 9.27
CA ALA A 233 -9.31 -61.50 9.01
C ALA A 233 -9.75 -62.43 10.15
N THR A 234 -10.51 -63.45 9.78
CA THR A 234 -11.07 -64.51 10.62
C THR A 234 -9.99 -65.55 10.96
N GLY A 235 -9.83 -65.90 12.25
CA GLY A 235 -8.91 -66.94 12.71
C GLY A 235 -9.36 -67.53 14.06
N GLN A 236 -9.44 -68.85 14.13
CA GLN A 236 -10.18 -69.69 15.08
C GLN A 236 -9.74 -69.67 16.57
N GLN A 237 -10.77 -69.89 17.40
CA GLN A 237 -10.85 -70.33 18.81
C GLN A 237 -9.74 -71.26 19.36
N LYS A 238 -9.39 -71.06 20.65
CA LYS A 238 -9.62 -72.06 21.73
C LYS A 238 -9.38 -71.51 23.16
N ASN A 239 -10.40 -71.68 23.99
CA ASN A 239 -10.47 -71.94 25.44
C ASN A 239 -9.85 -70.98 26.49
N SER A 240 -10.73 -70.36 27.28
CA SER A 240 -10.56 -69.96 28.70
C SER A 240 -10.93 -71.15 29.63
N PRO A 241 -10.86 -71.11 31.00
CA PRO A 241 -10.62 -69.96 31.90
C PRO A 241 -9.72 -70.24 33.13
N SER A 242 -9.37 -69.20 33.91
CA SER A 242 -9.51 -69.14 35.40
C SER A 242 -8.90 -67.87 36.03
N ILE A 243 -9.64 -67.33 36.99
CA ILE A 243 -9.45 -66.16 37.89
C ILE A 243 -8.87 -66.68 39.25
N PRO A 244 -8.48 -65.93 40.33
CA PRO A 244 -7.95 -64.55 40.56
C PRO A 244 -6.64 -64.48 41.41
N GLN A 245 -6.12 -63.25 41.55
CA GLN A 245 -5.45 -62.60 42.71
C GLN A 245 -4.53 -63.40 43.67
N ARG A 246 -3.32 -62.84 43.91
CA ARG A 246 -2.85 -62.36 45.23
C ARG A 246 -1.46 -61.70 45.17
N ASP A 247 -1.37 -60.47 45.68
CA ASP A 247 -0.20 -59.93 46.40
C ASP A 247 -0.01 -60.75 47.70
N PRO A 248 1.19 -60.94 48.27
CA PRO A 248 1.84 -59.85 49.02
C PRO A 248 3.39 -59.90 49.20
N TYR A 249 3.95 -58.76 49.66
CA TYR A 249 5.09 -58.57 50.60
C TYR A 249 6.54 -59.01 50.29
N HIS A 250 7.46 -58.06 50.57
CA HIS A 250 8.85 -58.11 51.10
C HIS A 250 9.75 -59.33 50.84
N ASP A 251 11.06 -59.21 50.61
CA ASP A 251 12.07 -58.50 51.40
C ASP A 251 13.42 -58.57 50.63
N ARG A 252 14.28 -57.56 50.88
CA ARG A 252 15.75 -57.47 50.63
C ARG A 252 16.29 -57.08 49.25
#